data_AF-A0A7J4ABN0-F1
#
_entry.id   AF-A0A7J4ABN0-F1
#
_cell.length_a   1.000
_cell.length_b   1.000
_cell.length_c   1.000
_cell.angle_alpha   90.00
_cell.angle_beta   90.00
_cell.angle_gamma   90.00
#
_symmetry.space_group_name_H-M   'P 1'
#
loop_
_entity.id
_entity.type
_entity.pdbx_description
1 polymer ?
#
loop_
_entity_poly.entity_id
_entity_poly.type
_entity_poly.pdbx_seq_one_letter_code
_entity_poly.pdbx_strand_id
1 'polypeptide(L)'
;YLRNSMNNSLSYNILTNNKNGIYFEFSFNNLVVNNTFQENERGIYLFNSNNNFIYHNNFIKNNFHVETKNSKNVWNKKYPDGGNYWSDINCTDRKKGEKQDIDGSDGICDLPYIIDNLNIDNFPFANEIKFVKEISSNETTFLNPTPTETEVTYSKQTQEFLVYLIIIIISIALIVLIIKKFRKR
;
A
#
# COMPACT_ATOMS: atom_id res chain seq x y z
N TYR A 1 -11.12 -8.31 8.54
CA TYR A 1 -12.42 -7.62 8.76
C TYR A 1 -12.13 -6.24 9.30
N LEU A 2 -12.75 -5.20 8.73
CA LEU A 2 -12.64 -3.80 9.16
C LEU A 2 -14.03 -3.27 9.44
N ARG A 3 -14.24 -2.76 10.66
CA ARG A 3 -15.52 -2.19 11.11
C ARG A 3 -15.29 -0.80 11.66
N ASN A 4 -16.07 0.19 11.22
CA ASN A 4 -15.93 1.59 11.66
C ASN A 4 -14.47 2.09 11.60
N SER A 5 -13.72 1.62 10.60
CA SER A 5 -12.28 1.79 10.53
C SER A 5 -11.91 2.73 9.39
N MET A 6 -10.93 3.60 9.64
CA MET A 6 -10.46 4.58 8.66
C MET A 6 -8.95 4.61 8.56
N ASN A 7 -8.43 4.97 7.38
CA ASN A 7 -7.02 5.25 7.13
C ASN A 7 -6.07 4.06 7.41
N ASN A 8 -6.53 2.83 7.16
CA ASN A 8 -5.67 1.64 7.25
C ASN A 8 -5.02 1.32 5.91
N SER A 9 -3.85 0.69 5.94
CA SER A 9 -3.20 0.12 4.76
C SER A 9 -3.09 -1.38 4.91
N LEU A 10 -3.62 -2.11 3.92
CA LEU A 10 -3.56 -3.55 3.81
C LEU A 10 -2.78 -3.89 2.56
N SER A 11 -1.59 -4.47 2.73
CA SER A 11 -0.73 -4.81 1.61
C SER A 11 0.07 -6.08 1.82
N TYR A 12 0.44 -6.70 0.69
CA TYR A 12 1.26 -7.92 0.65
C TYR A 12 0.66 -9.11 1.39
N ASN A 13 -0.67 -9.23 1.40
CA ASN A 13 -1.37 -10.38 1.98
C ASN A 13 -1.82 -11.35 0.88
N ILE A 14 -1.80 -12.64 1.21
CA ILE A 14 -2.41 -13.71 0.42
C ILE A 14 -3.62 -14.20 1.21
N LEU A 15 -4.82 -13.92 0.71
CA LEU A 15 -6.08 -14.27 1.35
C LEU A 15 -6.75 -15.38 0.55
N THR A 16 -6.72 -16.60 1.07
CA THR A 16 -7.20 -17.79 0.34
C THR A 16 -8.19 -18.65 1.12
N ASN A 17 -9.15 -19.25 0.42
CA ASN A 17 -10.12 -20.20 0.97
C ASN A 17 -10.97 -19.65 2.14
N ASN A 18 -11.35 -18.37 2.06
CA ASN A 18 -12.22 -17.71 3.04
C ASN A 18 -13.62 -17.47 2.49
N LYS A 19 -14.58 -17.28 3.40
CA LYS A 19 -15.89 -16.72 3.05
C LYS A 19 -15.77 -15.31 2.47
N ASN A 20 -15.04 -14.44 3.14
CA ASN A 20 -14.67 -13.13 2.65
C ASN A 20 -13.17 -12.98 2.83
N GLY A 21 -12.42 -12.65 1.77
CA GLY A 21 -11.01 -12.30 1.92
C GLY A 21 -10.89 -11.07 2.83
N ILE A 22 -11.53 -9.97 2.43
CA ILE A 22 -11.75 -8.82 3.32
C ILE A 22 -13.24 -8.48 3.37
N TYR A 23 -13.72 -8.16 4.57
CA TYR A 23 -15.03 -7.56 4.78
C TYR A 23 -14.85 -6.16 5.40
N PHE A 24 -15.37 -5.14 4.72
CA PHE A 24 -15.49 -3.77 5.19
C PHE A 24 -16.93 -3.46 5.59
N GLU A 25 -17.10 -2.95 6.80
CA GLU A 25 -18.36 -2.48 7.33
C GLU A 25 -18.19 -1.04 7.85
N PHE A 26 -18.96 -0.09 7.30
CA PHE A 26 -18.89 1.33 7.67
C PHE A 26 -17.45 1.89 7.72
N SER A 27 -16.63 1.53 6.74
CA SER A 27 -15.20 1.81 6.74
C SER A 27 -14.79 2.64 5.53
N PHE A 28 -13.89 3.61 5.75
CA PHE A 28 -13.61 4.68 4.79
C PHE A 28 -12.13 4.99 4.64
N ASN A 29 -11.70 5.47 3.48
CA ASN A 29 -10.31 5.93 3.26
C ASN A 29 -9.24 4.87 3.56
N ASN A 30 -9.54 3.58 3.41
CA ASN A 30 -8.55 2.53 3.54
C ASN A 30 -7.86 2.27 2.20
N LEU A 31 -6.60 1.84 2.25
CA LEU A 31 -5.81 1.45 1.10
C LEU A 31 -5.62 -0.07 1.09
N VAL A 32 -6.04 -0.72 0.01
CA VAL A 32 -5.85 -2.15 -0.25
C VAL A 32 -5.03 -2.28 -1.53
N VAL A 33 -3.77 -2.68 -1.39
CA VAL A 33 -2.79 -2.69 -2.49
C VAL A 33 -1.86 -3.88 -2.37
N ASN A 34 -1.43 -4.47 -3.49
CA ASN A 34 -0.50 -5.59 -3.51
C ASN A 34 -0.96 -6.83 -2.73
N ASN A 35 -2.26 -7.14 -2.75
CA ASN A 35 -2.80 -8.36 -2.14
C ASN A 35 -3.23 -9.36 -3.22
N THR A 36 -3.20 -10.65 -2.88
CA THR A 36 -3.79 -11.73 -3.68
C THR A 36 -5.02 -12.27 -2.96
N PHE A 37 -6.19 -12.15 -3.58
CA PHE A 37 -7.45 -12.75 -3.15
C PHE A 37 -7.72 -13.97 -4.01
N GLN A 38 -7.56 -15.18 -3.45
CA GLN A 38 -7.65 -16.41 -4.22
C GLN A 38 -8.64 -17.43 -3.64
N GLU A 39 -9.53 -17.99 -4.47
CA GLU A 39 -10.41 -19.11 -4.06
C GLU A 39 -11.27 -18.80 -2.83
N ASN A 40 -11.71 -17.54 -2.67
CA ASN A 40 -12.66 -17.15 -1.63
C ASN A 40 -14.10 -17.19 -2.17
N GLU A 41 -15.10 -17.29 -1.29
CA GLU A 41 -16.50 -17.07 -1.70
C GLU A 41 -16.66 -15.61 -2.18
N ARG A 42 -16.12 -14.64 -1.43
CA ARG A 42 -15.96 -13.25 -1.87
C ARG A 42 -14.52 -12.80 -1.69
N GLY A 43 -13.90 -12.22 -2.71
CA GLY A 43 -12.57 -11.59 -2.56
C GLY A 43 -12.67 -10.41 -1.58
N ILE A 44 -13.50 -9.43 -1.91
CA ILE A 44 -13.85 -8.32 -1.02
C ILE A 44 -15.37 -8.17 -0.90
N TYR A 45 -15.86 -7.98 0.32
CA TYR A 45 -17.23 -7.55 0.59
C TYR A 45 -17.23 -6.15 1.21
N LEU A 46 -18.00 -5.22 0.63
CA LEU A 46 -18.13 -3.83 1.08
C LEU A 46 -19.57 -3.51 1.47
N PHE A 47 -19.81 -3.17 2.73
CA PHE A 47 -21.11 -2.74 3.24
C PHE A 47 -21.02 -1.32 3.81
N ASN A 48 -21.77 -0.38 3.22
CA ASN A 48 -21.77 1.04 3.59
C ASN A 48 -20.34 1.63 3.74
N SER A 49 -19.42 1.23 2.87
CA SER A 49 -17.99 1.53 2.98
C SER A 49 -17.51 2.25 1.73
N ASN A 50 -17.12 3.52 1.88
CA ASN A 50 -16.90 4.43 0.76
C ASN A 50 -15.50 5.03 0.78
N ASN A 51 -15.06 5.52 -0.37
CA ASN A 51 -13.76 6.19 -0.55
C ASN A 51 -12.56 5.32 -0.14
N ASN A 52 -12.67 4.00 -0.24
CA ASN A 52 -11.52 3.11 -0.12
C ASN A 52 -10.81 3.04 -1.48
N PHE A 53 -9.48 2.90 -1.43
CA PHE A 53 -8.62 2.80 -2.58
C PHE A 53 -8.15 1.36 -2.73
N ILE A 54 -8.59 0.68 -3.79
CA ILE A 54 -8.42 -0.76 -3.99
C ILE A 54 -7.84 -0.98 -5.39
N TYR A 55 -6.53 -0.92 -5.52
CA TYR A 55 -5.82 -1.06 -6.80
C TYR A 55 -4.54 -1.89 -6.62
N HIS A 56 -3.99 -2.40 -7.72
CA HIS A 56 -2.82 -3.29 -7.75
C HIS A 56 -2.98 -4.58 -6.92
N ASN A 57 -4.17 -5.18 -6.93
CA ASN A 57 -4.41 -6.48 -6.32
C ASN A 57 -4.68 -7.55 -7.39
N ASN A 58 -4.51 -8.81 -7.02
CA ASN A 58 -4.88 -9.97 -7.84
C ASN A 58 -6.17 -10.59 -7.29
N PHE A 59 -7.24 -10.64 -8.09
CA PHE A 59 -8.46 -11.38 -7.80
C PHE A 59 -8.51 -12.66 -8.63
N ILE A 60 -8.31 -13.81 -7.99
CA ILE A 60 -8.08 -15.09 -8.66
C ILE A 60 -9.12 -16.12 -8.20
N LYS A 61 -9.97 -16.59 -9.11
CA LYS A 61 -10.90 -17.71 -8.89
C LYS A 61 -11.75 -17.60 -7.61
N ASN A 62 -12.11 -16.40 -7.19
CA ASN A 62 -13.13 -16.21 -6.15
C ASN A 62 -14.53 -16.41 -6.77
N ASN A 63 -15.50 -16.95 -6.03
CA ASN A 63 -16.87 -17.10 -6.56
C ASN A 63 -17.48 -15.74 -6.92
N PHE A 64 -17.22 -14.73 -6.08
CA PHE A 64 -17.42 -13.33 -6.37
C PHE A 64 -16.10 -12.60 -6.13
N HIS A 65 -15.51 -11.96 -7.15
CA HIS A 65 -14.30 -11.17 -6.94
C HIS A 65 -14.54 -10.02 -5.96
N VAL A 66 -15.64 -9.28 -6.17
CA VAL A 66 -16.11 -8.21 -5.27
C VAL A 66 -17.63 -8.25 -5.18
N GLU A 67 -18.15 -8.03 -3.98
CA GLU A 67 -19.57 -7.69 -3.77
C GLU A 67 -19.66 -6.36 -3.00
N THR A 68 -20.52 -5.46 -3.48
CA THR A 68 -20.71 -4.13 -2.90
C THR A 68 -22.17 -3.94 -2.46
N LYS A 69 -22.37 -3.20 -1.38
CA LYS A 69 -23.69 -2.73 -0.94
C LYS A 69 -23.57 -1.31 -0.40
N ASN A 70 -24.24 -0.37 -1.06
CA ASN A 70 -24.22 1.06 -0.72
C ASN A 70 -22.80 1.62 -0.55
N SER A 71 -21.90 1.26 -1.48
CA SER A 71 -20.47 1.51 -1.36
C SER A 71 -19.92 2.00 -2.68
N LYS A 72 -19.17 3.11 -2.67
CA LYS A 72 -18.47 3.70 -3.81
C LYS A 72 -16.99 3.83 -3.49
N ASN A 73 -16.15 3.17 -4.27
CA ASN A 73 -14.71 3.06 -4.04
C ASN A 73 -13.91 3.32 -5.32
N VAL A 74 -12.60 3.48 -5.17
CA VAL A 74 -11.67 3.75 -6.26
C VAL A 74 -10.89 2.49 -6.58
N TRP A 75 -11.02 1.98 -7.80
CA TRP A 75 -10.50 0.67 -8.19
C TRP A 75 -9.26 0.70 -9.07
N ASN A 76 -8.86 1.88 -9.52
CA ASN A 76 -7.68 2.06 -10.36
C ASN A 76 -6.98 3.39 -10.07
N LYS A 77 -5.70 3.44 -10.40
CA LYS A 77 -4.93 4.67 -10.53
C LYS A 77 -5.16 5.29 -11.91
N LYS A 78 -4.52 6.43 -12.17
CA LYS A 78 -4.53 7.02 -13.52
C LYS A 78 -3.70 6.15 -14.46
N TYR A 79 -3.95 6.23 -15.76
CA TYR A 79 -3.05 5.66 -16.74
C TYR A 79 -1.63 6.29 -16.63
N PRO A 80 -0.53 5.52 -16.76
CA PRO A 80 -0.47 4.08 -17.01
C PRO A 80 -0.32 3.25 -15.72
N ASP A 81 -0.51 3.84 -14.53
CA ASP A 81 -0.31 3.14 -13.26
C ASP A 81 -1.27 1.94 -13.10
N GLY A 82 -2.42 1.94 -13.77
CA GLY A 82 -3.29 0.77 -13.86
C GLY A 82 -4.18 0.52 -12.64
N GLY A 83 -4.83 -0.64 -12.63
CA GLY A 83 -5.84 -1.06 -11.68
C GLY A 83 -5.52 -2.40 -11.03
N ASN A 84 -6.49 -3.31 -11.01
CA ASN A 84 -6.32 -4.66 -10.47
C ASN A 84 -6.25 -5.68 -11.60
N TYR A 85 -5.78 -6.89 -11.27
CA TYR A 85 -5.93 -8.06 -12.12
C TYR A 85 -7.17 -8.85 -11.71
N TRP A 86 -7.96 -9.28 -12.70
CA TRP A 86 -9.21 -10.01 -12.52
C TRP A 86 -9.15 -11.30 -13.32
N SER A 87 -9.22 -12.46 -12.67
CA SER A 87 -9.05 -13.75 -13.36
C SER A 87 -10.23 -14.17 -14.24
N ASP A 88 -11.38 -13.51 -14.09
CA ASP A 88 -12.62 -13.76 -14.83
C ASP A 88 -12.79 -12.85 -16.05
N ILE A 89 -11.92 -11.85 -16.23
CA ILE A 89 -11.96 -10.98 -17.41
C ILE A 89 -11.26 -11.66 -18.59
N ASN A 90 -11.93 -11.68 -19.75
CA ASN A 90 -11.28 -11.99 -21.01
C ASN A 90 -10.63 -10.73 -21.57
N CYS A 91 -9.43 -10.41 -21.09
CA CYS A 91 -8.73 -9.20 -21.43
C CYS A 91 -8.31 -9.18 -22.91
N THR A 92 -8.68 -8.12 -23.63
CA THR A 92 -8.04 -7.75 -24.89
C THR A 92 -7.10 -6.59 -24.59
N ASP A 93 -5.84 -6.71 -25.02
CA ASP A 93 -4.79 -5.69 -24.86
C ASP A 93 -4.14 -5.48 -26.23
N ARG A 94 -4.83 -4.70 -27.07
CA ARG A 94 -4.38 -4.34 -28.43
C ARG A 94 -4.24 -2.83 -28.58
N LYS A 95 -4.75 -2.08 -27.60
CA LYS A 95 -4.75 -0.64 -27.55
C LYS A 95 -3.96 -0.16 -26.33
N LYS A 96 -3.55 1.11 -26.41
CA LYS A 96 -2.80 1.80 -25.36
C LYS A 96 -3.25 3.24 -25.22
N GLY A 97 -2.69 3.91 -24.21
CA GLY A 97 -2.99 5.30 -23.89
C GLY A 97 -4.20 5.44 -22.97
N GLU A 98 -4.39 6.63 -22.40
CA GLU A 98 -5.43 6.88 -21.40
C GLU A 98 -6.86 6.57 -21.90
N LYS A 99 -7.10 6.70 -23.21
CA LYS A 99 -8.39 6.39 -23.84
C LYS A 99 -8.49 4.99 -24.43
N GLN A 100 -7.41 4.22 -24.42
CA GLN A 100 -7.33 2.88 -25.02
C GLN A 100 -7.77 2.87 -26.50
N ASP A 101 -7.34 3.87 -27.27
CA ASP A 101 -7.71 4.07 -28.67
C ASP A 101 -6.52 4.05 -29.64
N ILE A 102 -5.29 4.02 -29.13
CA ILE A 102 -4.05 3.98 -29.92
C ILE A 102 -3.62 2.53 -30.12
N ASP A 103 -3.25 2.13 -31.33
CA ASP A 103 -2.74 0.76 -31.58
C ASP A 103 -1.45 0.44 -30.80
N GLY A 104 -1.40 -0.76 -30.24
CA GLY A 104 -0.26 -1.33 -29.49
C GLY A 104 -0.69 -1.81 -28.11
N SER A 105 -0.01 -2.85 -27.60
CA SER A 105 -0.26 -3.41 -26.27
C SER A 105 0.60 -2.73 -25.21
N ASP A 106 0.05 -2.52 -24.01
CA ASP A 106 0.74 -1.93 -22.86
C ASP A 106 0.56 -2.70 -21.53
N GLY A 107 -0.10 -3.85 -21.57
CA GLY A 107 -0.36 -4.69 -20.39
C GLY A 107 -1.61 -4.27 -19.59
N ILE A 108 -2.36 -3.28 -20.06
CA ILE A 108 -3.67 -2.88 -19.54
C ILE A 108 -4.75 -3.36 -20.52
N CYS A 109 -5.91 -3.77 -20.01
CA CYS A 109 -7.02 -4.16 -20.86
C CYS A 109 -7.64 -2.96 -21.56
N ASP A 110 -7.98 -3.14 -22.84
CA ASP A 110 -8.66 -2.15 -23.69
C ASP A 110 -10.04 -1.74 -23.12
N LEU A 111 -10.65 -2.61 -22.30
CA LEU A 111 -11.96 -2.42 -21.69
C LEU A 111 -11.89 -2.39 -20.16
N PRO A 112 -12.74 -1.58 -19.51
CA PRO A 112 -12.83 -1.52 -18.06
C PRO A 112 -13.45 -2.80 -17.47
N TYR A 113 -13.09 -3.10 -16.21
CA TYR A 113 -13.79 -4.10 -15.40
C TYR A 113 -14.88 -3.41 -14.57
N ILE A 114 -16.14 -3.76 -14.82
CA ILE A 114 -17.31 -3.14 -14.21
C ILE A 114 -17.78 -4.03 -13.06
N ILE A 115 -17.62 -3.56 -11.82
CA ILE A 115 -18.18 -4.23 -10.63
C ILE A 115 -19.65 -3.83 -10.48
N ASP A 116 -19.92 -2.54 -10.57
CA ASP A 116 -21.26 -1.94 -10.66
C ASP A 116 -21.17 -0.53 -11.27
N ASN A 117 -22.29 0.22 -11.26
CA ASN A 117 -22.36 1.56 -11.85
C ASN A 117 -21.55 2.65 -11.11
N LEU A 118 -21.08 2.39 -9.90
CA LEU A 118 -20.28 3.31 -9.08
C LEU A 118 -18.86 2.80 -8.84
N ASN A 119 -18.59 1.54 -9.17
CA ASN A 119 -17.34 0.84 -8.92
C ASN A 119 -16.82 0.24 -10.23
N ILE A 120 -15.90 0.95 -10.86
CA ILE A 120 -15.33 0.59 -12.15
C ILE A 120 -13.81 0.68 -12.03
N ASP A 121 -13.14 -0.40 -12.42
CA ASP A 121 -11.70 -0.40 -12.68
C ASP A 121 -11.49 -0.08 -14.16
N ASN A 122 -11.03 1.14 -14.44
CA ASN A 122 -10.86 1.62 -15.82
C ASN A 122 -9.59 1.11 -16.50
N PHE A 123 -8.64 0.57 -15.72
CA PHE A 123 -7.37 0.12 -16.27
C PHE A 123 -7.00 -1.27 -15.70
N PRO A 124 -7.82 -2.31 -15.94
CA PRO A 124 -7.51 -3.65 -15.46
C PRO A 124 -6.17 -4.13 -16.05
N PHE A 125 -5.36 -4.83 -15.27
CA PHE A 125 -4.15 -5.44 -15.82
C PHE A 125 -4.49 -6.68 -16.64
N ALA A 126 -3.80 -6.84 -17.77
CA ALA A 126 -3.94 -7.99 -18.65
C ALA A 126 -3.37 -9.28 -18.07
N ASN A 127 -2.43 -9.17 -17.13
CA ASN A 127 -1.74 -10.30 -16.51
C ASN A 127 -1.70 -10.16 -14.99
N GLU A 128 -1.55 -11.29 -14.32
CA GLU A 128 -1.36 -11.34 -12.87
C GLU A 128 -0.16 -10.49 -12.43
N ILE A 129 -0.36 -9.68 -11.40
CA ILE A 129 0.67 -8.81 -10.83
C ILE A 129 1.64 -9.67 -10.03
N LYS A 130 2.92 -9.63 -10.37
CA LYS A 130 3.98 -10.30 -9.62
C LYS A 130 4.52 -9.36 -8.54
N PHE A 131 4.16 -9.61 -7.29
CA PHE A 131 4.70 -8.84 -6.17
C PHE A 131 6.14 -9.26 -5.91
N VAL A 132 7.09 -8.37 -6.22
CA VAL A 132 8.45 -8.52 -5.71
C VAL A 132 8.40 -8.12 -4.23
N LYS A 133 8.51 -9.11 -3.34
CA LYS A 133 8.83 -8.81 -1.95
C LYS A 133 10.23 -8.21 -1.99
N GLU A 134 10.35 -6.90 -1.72
CA GLU A 134 11.66 -6.32 -1.41
C GLU A 134 12.17 -7.04 -0.16
N ILE A 135 12.94 -8.11 -0.38
CA ILE A 135 13.88 -8.57 0.63
C ILE A 135 14.87 -7.42 0.70
N SER A 136 14.84 -6.68 1.81
CA SER A 136 15.98 -5.87 2.21
C SER A 136 17.19 -6.80 2.21
N SER A 137 17.96 -6.78 1.13
CA SER A 137 19.27 -7.41 1.04
C SER A 137 20.24 -6.56 1.87
N ASN A 138 20.04 -6.56 3.18
CA ASN A 138 21.08 -6.24 4.16
C ASN A 138 21.78 -7.52 4.64
N GLU A 139 21.76 -8.60 3.84
CA GLU A 139 22.84 -9.58 3.87
C GLU A 139 24.00 -9.03 3.03
N THR A 140 24.66 -7.99 3.56
CA THR A 140 26.10 -7.84 3.32
C THR A 140 26.75 -9.11 3.80
N THR A 141 27.15 -9.96 2.84
CA THR A 141 28.25 -10.90 3.07
C THR A 141 29.46 -10.06 3.50
N PHE A 142 29.72 -10.01 4.80
CA PHE A 142 30.98 -9.47 5.32
C PHE A 142 32.10 -10.40 4.85
N LEU A 143 32.61 -10.19 3.64
CA LEU A 143 34.03 -10.42 3.41
C LEU A 143 34.73 -9.40 4.29
N ASN A 144 35.22 -9.84 5.46
CA ASN A 144 35.99 -9.03 6.40
C ASN A 144 36.97 -8.14 5.63
N PRO A 145 36.73 -6.82 5.52
CA PRO A 145 37.75 -5.92 5.07
C PRO A 145 38.67 -5.68 6.26
N THR A 146 39.96 -5.91 6.03
CA THR A 146 41.06 -5.47 6.89
C THR A 146 40.78 -4.03 7.37
N PRO A 147 40.89 -3.71 8.66
CA PRO A 147 40.44 -2.42 9.16
C PRO A 147 41.31 -1.32 8.56
N THR A 148 40.67 -0.44 7.79
CA THR A 148 41.24 0.85 7.41
C THR A 148 40.35 1.89 8.06
N GLU A 149 40.88 2.59 9.07
CA GLU A 149 40.20 3.68 9.75
C GLU A 149 39.81 4.74 8.72
N THR A 150 38.51 4.92 8.49
CA THR A 150 37.99 6.09 7.79
C THR A 150 37.19 6.91 8.78
N GLU A 151 37.62 8.15 8.99
CA GLU A 151 36.88 9.14 9.78
C GLU A 151 35.55 9.44 9.08
N VAL A 152 34.45 9.08 9.73
CA VAL A 152 33.11 9.39 9.23
C VAL A 152 32.86 10.88 9.40
N THR A 153 32.89 11.64 8.30
CA THR A 153 32.52 13.05 8.30
C THR A 153 31.00 13.18 8.16
N TYR A 154 30.32 13.62 9.22
CA TYR A 154 28.87 13.85 9.21
C TYR A 154 28.50 15.07 8.36
N SER A 155 27.34 15.02 7.71
CA SER A 155 26.82 16.16 6.95
C SER A 155 26.53 17.34 7.89
N LYS A 156 26.66 18.57 7.38
CA LYS A 156 26.43 19.80 8.16
C LYS A 156 25.05 19.81 8.84
N GLN A 157 24.01 19.33 8.15
CA GLN A 157 22.67 19.21 8.71
C GLN A 157 22.60 18.20 9.87
N THR A 158 23.30 17.07 9.76
CA THR A 158 23.39 16.11 10.88
C THR A 158 24.21 16.66 12.06
N GLN A 159 25.24 17.46 11.82
CA GLN A 159 25.99 18.13 12.89
C GLN A 159 25.14 19.19 13.61
N GLU A 160 24.38 20.00 12.88
CA GLU A 160 23.48 21.01 13.47
C GLU A 160 22.38 20.34 14.33
N PHE A 161 21.82 19.22 13.88
CA PHE A 161 20.85 18.46 14.66
C PHE A 161 21.46 17.90 15.95
N LEU A 162 22.69 17.36 15.89
CA LEU A 162 23.39 16.85 17.07
C LEU A 162 23.71 17.96 18.08
N VAL A 163 24.14 19.13 17.61
CA VAL A 163 24.37 20.30 18.47
C VAL A 163 23.08 20.73 19.17
N TYR A 164 21.95 20.76 18.46
CA TYR A 164 20.65 21.12 19.04
C TYR A 164 20.22 20.11 20.13
N LEU A 165 20.43 18.81 19.89
CA LEU A 165 20.14 17.76 20.87
C LEU A 165 20.97 17.92 22.15
N ILE A 166 22.26 18.23 22.03
CA ILE A 166 23.15 18.47 23.17
C ILE A 166 22.68 19.68 24.00
N ILE A 167 22.30 20.78 23.35
CA ILE A 167 21.79 21.98 24.03
C ILE A 167 20.52 21.68 24.82
N ILE A 168 19.59 20.89 24.25
CA ILE A 168 18.37 20.47 24.94
C ILE A 168 18.70 19.65 26.20
N ILE A 169 19.61 18.68 26.10
CA ILE A 169 20.00 17.83 27.22
C ILE A 169 20.60 18.67 28.36
N ILE A 170 21.50 19.61 28.03
CA ILE A 170 22.11 20.52 29.02
C ILE A 170 21.05 21.40 29.68
N SER A 171 20.10 21.94 28.90
CA SER A 171 19.02 22.79 29.41
C SER A 171 18.12 22.03 30.38
N ILE A 172 17.74 20.80 30.04
CA ILE A 172 16.96 19.93 30.93
C ILE A 172 17.73 19.63 32.22
N ALA A 173 19.02 19.29 32.13
CA ALA A 173 19.86 19.02 33.29
C ALA A 173 19.95 20.23 34.24
N LEU A 174 20.11 21.45 33.70
CA LEU A 174 20.10 22.70 34.47
C LEU A 174 18.77 22.94 35.17
N ILE A 175 17.65 22.76 34.48
CA ILE A 175 16.30 22.89 35.05
C ILE A 175 16.13 21.91 36.22
N VAL A 176 16.55 20.65 36.06
CA VAL A 176 16.49 19.63 37.12
C VAL A 176 17.35 20.04 38.33
N LEU A 177 18.55 20.58 38.11
CA LEU A 177 19.41 21.07 39.19
C LEU A 177 18.80 22.25 39.94
N ILE A 178 18.17 23.19 39.22
CA ILE A 178 17.46 24.33 39.81
C ILE A 178 16.31 23.83 40.68
N ILE A 179 15.48 22.92 40.16
CA ILE A 179 14.37 22.32 40.93
C ILE A 179 14.89 21.60 42.19
N LYS A 180 15.98 20.84 42.07
CA LYS A 180 16.62 20.18 43.23
C LYS A 180 17.14 21.17 44.27
N LYS A 181 17.65 22.33 43.85
CA LYS A 181 18.14 23.40 44.75
C LYS A 181 16.99 24.08 45.50
N PHE A 182 15.84 24.30 44.84
CA PHE A 182 14.65 24.86 45.49
C PHE A 182 13.96 23.90 46.45
N ARG A 183 14.01 22.58 46.20
CA ARG A 183 13.48 21.56 47.13
C ARG A 183 14.32 21.35 48.40
N LYS A 184 15.54 21.91 48.47
CA LYS A 184 16.45 21.81 49.62
C LYS A 184 16.45 23.05 50.52
N ARG A 185 15.61 24.04 50.24
CA ARG A 185 15.32 25.19 51.12
C ARG A 185 13.93 25.04 51.70
#